data_AF-A0A7R9T3K6-F1
#
_entry.id   AF-A0A7R9T3K6-F1
#
_cell.length_a   1.000
_cell.length_b   1.000
_cell.length_c   1.000
_cell.angle_alpha   90.00
_cell.angle_beta   90.00
_cell.angle_gamma   90.00
#
_symmetry.space_group_name_H-M   'P 1'
#
loop_
_entity.id
_entity.type
_entity.pdbx_description
1 polymer ?
#
loop_
_entity_poly.entity_id
_entity_poly.type
_entity_poly.pdbx_seq_one_letter_code
_entity_poly.pdbx_strand_id
1 'polypeptide(L)'
;RVRTIGERDAATRTAPHARPIVRTRPNEIHASTDRRDGDDGARRAIDDDADGEKANRREKDGADVDDARAREGGARATRRARAVDKATTTLRRCVVVLRARDDEDERAETKTERAVVVVDAAPSRSSLEAARARARVVSSMRGAGKATSTLDDYRERWDVPWGGGTVALGIVAWGVSFIGVAAIAFPLAMAQLGVDPAKMDANAQAEYLLAVQCAETVVSLSLVYALVSPHMDVVKDESKDWFKFDFSDPFERERGWAKYGLIGYGTTFLALAATGFVLDVAEKAQGGQQAIEKASEQVGTIDGVLPLISSDNNGTLLAVLTVTSVLAPLLEEVVFRGFILASLTKWLPTPGAVLFSSVLFGLAHFAPRDFVELVVLGMVLGFSYARTRNLLTPMLIHSMWNSGVLVVVAAAIKGGFAHELGIPGF
;
A
#
# COMPACT_ATOMS: atom_id res chain seq x y z
N ARG A 1 26.42 -24.32 68.14
CA ARG A 1 27.55 -23.92 69.01
C ARG A 1 28.15 -22.65 68.42
N VAL A 2 28.48 -21.63 69.24
CA VAL A 2 29.15 -20.35 68.87
C VAL A 2 28.32 -19.46 67.92
N ARG A 3 27.59 -18.41 68.36
CA ARG A 3 27.98 -17.09 68.96
C ARG A 3 28.67 -16.16 67.94
N THR A 4 28.02 -15.13 67.37
CA THR A 4 27.51 -13.83 67.91
C THR A 4 28.58 -12.78 68.25
N ILE A 5 28.43 -11.58 67.67
CA ILE A 5 28.75 -10.19 68.10
C ILE A 5 28.71 -9.33 66.81
N GLY A 6 28.16 -8.12 66.71
CA GLY A 6 27.38 -7.31 67.65
C GLY A 6 27.19 -5.87 67.13
N GLU A 7 25.92 -5.53 66.86
CA GLU A 7 25.18 -4.28 67.15
C GLU A 7 25.90 -2.93 67.43
N ARG A 8 25.41 -1.86 66.77
CA ARG A 8 24.73 -0.66 67.35
C ARG A 8 24.39 0.32 66.20
N ASP A 9 23.14 0.71 65.95
CA ASP A 9 22.16 1.50 66.73
C ASP A 9 22.54 2.97 67.00
N ALA A 10 21.80 3.88 66.37
CA ALA A 10 21.34 5.15 66.95
C ALA A 10 20.17 5.73 66.11
N ALA A 11 18.98 5.79 66.69
CA ALA A 11 17.78 6.40 66.08
C ALA A 11 17.51 7.83 66.60
N THR A 12 16.48 8.48 66.01
CA THR A 12 15.65 9.60 66.53
C THR A 12 16.11 11.04 66.21
N ARG A 13 15.24 12.07 66.04
CA ARG A 13 13.76 12.22 66.03
C ARG A 13 13.34 13.60 65.43
N THR A 14 12.04 13.76 65.16
CA THR A 14 11.19 15.01 65.26
C THR A 14 11.38 16.25 64.34
N ALA A 15 10.24 16.72 63.79
CA ALA A 15 9.93 18.08 63.30
C ALA A 15 9.51 19.02 64.49
N PRO A 16 8.94 20.27 64.39
CA PRO A 16 8.31 20.99 63.25
C PRO A 16 8.43 22.57 63.17
N HIS A 17 7.72 23.19 62.20
CA HIS A 17 7.29 24.63 62.07
C HIS A 17 8.38 25.73 61.85
N ALA A 18 8.18 26.91 61.20
CA ALA A 18 7.04 27.65 60.57
C ALA A 18 7.58 28.54 59.39
N ARG A 19 6.93 28.67 58.19
CA ARG A 19 5.93 29.68 57.70
C ARG A 19 6.31 31.18 57.83
N PRO A 20 5.74 32.12 57.02
CA PRO A 20 5.29 32.06 55.60
C PRO A 20 5.54 33.36 54.77
N ILE A 21 5.16 33.40 53.48
CA ILE A 21 4.74 34.64 52.79
C ILE A 21 3.36 34.44 52.13
N VAL A 22 2.58 35.52 52.07
CA VAL A 22 1.12 35.64 51.83
C VAL A 22 0.91 36.51 50.56
N ARG A 23 -0.05 36.30 49.64
CA ARG A 23 -1.50 36.66 49.69
C ARG A 23 -2.23 36.02 48.47
N THR A 24 -3.18 35.09 48.66
CA THR A 24 -4.66 35.23 48.58
C THR A 24 -5.32 35.39 47.17
N ARG A 25 -6.17 34.40 46.83
CA ARG A 25 -7.40 34.49 45.98
C ARG A 25 -8.53 35.21 46.79
N PRO A 26 -9.88 35.12 46.55
CA PRO A 26 -10.74 34.50 45.51
C PRO A 26 -11.79 35.51 44.94
N ASN A 27 -12.99 35.23 44.40
CA ASN A 27 -13.83 34.01 44.24
C ASN A 27 -14.80 34.12 43.04
N GLU A 28 -15.51 33.02 42.73
CA GLU A 28 -16.76 32.93 41.93
C GLU A 28 -17.97 33.52 42.68
N ILE A 29 -19.11 33.73 41.99
CA ILE A 29 -20.46 33.19 42.33
C ILE A 29 -21.55 33.77 41.39
N HIS A 30 -22.53 32.93 41.02
CA HIS A 30 -23.76 33.32 40.30
C HIS A 30 -24.72 34.19 41.15
N ALA A 31 -25.43 35.13 40.52
CA ALA A 31 -26.81 35.47 40.87
C ALA A 31 -27.57 36.06 39.65
N SER A 32 -28.87 35.82 39.60
CA SER A 32 -29.80 36.13 38.49
C SER A 32 -30.54 37.47 38.64
N THR A 33 -31.11 37.95 37.52
CA THR A 33 -32.39 38.71 37.30
C THR A 33 -32.18 39.74 36.17
N ASP A 34 -32.82 39.66 35.00
CA ASP A 34 -34.27 39.73 34.62
C ASP A 34 -34.67 41.14 34.11
N ARG A 35 -35.57 41.17 33.10
CA ARG A 35 -36.24 42.32 32.42
C ARG A 35 -35.47 42.93 31.22
N ARG A 36 -36.04 42.97 29.98
CA ARG A 36 -37.32 43.57 29.47
C ARG A 36 -37.25 45.11 29.38
N ASP A 37 -37.78 45.83 28.38
CA ASP A 37 -38.55 45.57 27.13
C ASP A 37 -38.40 46.82 26.20
N GLY A 38 -38.94 46.78 24.96
CA GLY A 38 -39.20 47.96 24.10
C GLY A 38 -38.12 48.26 23.05
N ASP A 39 -38.32 48.22 21.72
CA ASP A 39 -39.48 48.36 20.81
C ASP A 39 -39.86 49.80 20.41
N ASP A 40 -40.21 49.96 19.13
CA ASP A 40 -40.59 51.18 18.39
C ASP A 40 -39.59 52.38 18.35
N GLY A 41 -39.62 53.27 17.36
CA GLY A 41 -40.46 53.32 16.16
C GLY A 41 -40.63 54.74 15.58
N ALA A 42 -40.39 54.89 14.27
CA ALA A 42 -40.88 55.95 13.37
C ALA A 42 -40.66 57.47 13.68
N ARG A 43 -39.91 58.13 12.78
CA ARG A 43 -40.24 59.41 12.06
C ARG A 43 -39.11 59.70 11.06
N ARG A 44 -39.24 59.31 9.78
CA ARG A 44 -39.93 59.97 8.64
C ARG A 44 -39.22 61.21 8.05
N ALA A 45 -38.84 61.02 6.78
CA ALA A 45 -38.84 61.98 5.66
C ALA A 45 -37.88 63.18 5.68
N ILE A 46 -36.91 63.15 4.76
CA ILE A 46 -36.61 64.15 3.70
C ILE A 46 -35.54 63.52 2.76
N ASP A 47 -35.45 64.00 1.51
CA ASP A 47 -34.46 63.64 0.46
C ASP A 47 -34.65 62.32 -0.34
N ASP A 48 -35.81 62.16 -0.98
CA ASP A 48 -35.92 61.45 -2.27
C ASP A 48 -35.54 62.42 -3.41
N ASP A 49 -34.32 62.34 -3.98
CA ASP A 49 -33.99 62.88 -5.32
C ASP A 49 -32.60 62.48 -5.88
N ALA A 50 -31.76 61.74 -5.13
CA ALA A 50 -30.35 61.51 -5.50
C ALA A 50 -30.04 60.21 -6.29
N ASP A 51 -30.98 59.28 -6.43
CA ASP A 51 -30.71 57.92 -6.94
C ASP A 51 -31.04 57.70 -8.43
N GLY A 52 -31.84 58.57 -9.05
CA GLY A 52 -32.22 58.44 -10.47
C GLY A 52 -31.04 58.58 -11.46
N GLU A 53 -30.09 59.48 -11.19
CA GLU A 53 -29.00 59.78 -12.14
C GLU A 53 -27.87 58.73 -12.13
N LYS A 54 -27.73 57.96 -11.03
CA LYS A 54 -26.70 56.91 -10.90
C LYS A 54 -27.10 55.59 -11.58
N ALA A 55 -28.40 55.30 -11.67
CA ALA A 55 -28.90 54.11 -12.36
C ALA A 55 -28.61 54.19 -13.88
N ASN A 56 -28.95 55.32 -14.50
CA ASN A 56 -28.89 55.49 -15.96
C ASN A 56 -27.45 55.51 -16.53
N ARG A 57 -26.43 55.86 -15.73
CA ARG A 57 -25.02 55.74 -16.14
C ARG A 57 -24.53 54.29 -16.12
N ARG A 58 -24.92 53.50 -15.11
CA ARG A 58 -24.50 52.08 -14.99
C ARG A 58 -25.04 51.19 -16.09
N GLU A 59 -26.25 51.46 -16.58
CA GLU A 59 -26.85 50.69 -17.67
C GLU A 59 -26.15 50.95 -19.01
N LYS A 60 -25.70 52.20 -19.23
CA LYS A 60 -24.98 52.60 -20.45
C LYS A 60 -23.54 52.06 -20.49
N ASP A 61 -22.83 52.10 -19.36
CA ASP A 61 -21.47 51.54 -19.25
C ASP A 61 -21.46 50.01 -19.39
N GLY A 62 -22.56 49.32 -19.00
CA GLY A 62 -22.70 47.87 -19.18
C GLY A 62 -22.82 47.45 -20.66
N ALA A 63 -23.61 48.20 -21.44
CA ALA A 63 -23.88 47.88 -22.85
C ALA A 63 -22.61 47.96 -23.74
N ASP A 64 -21.75 48.96 -23.52
CA ASP A 64 -20.49 49.09 -24.28
C ASP A 64 -19.46 47.99 -23.92
N VAL A 65 -19.47 47.49 -22.68
CA VAL A 65 -18.57 46.40 -22.24
C VAL A 65 -18.98 45.05 -22.83
N ASP A 66 -20.27 44.77 -22.97
CA ASP A 66 -20.75 43.51 -23.54
C ASP A 66 -20.57 43.45 -25.07
N ASP A 67 -20.73 44.57 -25.81
CA ASP A 67 -20.41 44.61 -27.25
C ASP A 67 -18.90 44.48 -27.49
N ALA A 68 -18.05 45.06 -26.63
CA ALA A 68 -16.60 44.82 -26.67
C ALA A 68 -16.25 43.33 -26.46
N ARG A 69 -16.87 42.67 -25.48
CA ARG A 69 -16.70 41.22 -25.24
C ARG A 69 -17.22 40.36 -26.40
N ALA A 70 -18.33 40.72 -27.02
CA ALA A 70 -18.87 40.01 -28.18
C ALA A 70 -17.89 40.06 -29.38
N ARG A 71 -17.31 41.24 -29.64
CA ARG A 71 -16.32 41.45 -30.71
C ARG A 71 -15.00 40.69 -30.46
N GLU A 72 -14.51 40.67 -29.21
CA GLU A 72 -13.35 39.83 -28.85
C GLU A 72 -13.65 38.32 -28.97
N GLY A 73 -14.84 37.89 -28.55
CA GLY A 73 -15.29 36.50 -28.68
C GLY A 73 -15.29 36.01 -30.14
N GLY A 74 -15.86 36.82 -31.06
CA GLY A 74 -15.85 36.54 -32.49
C GLY A 74 -14.44 36.50 -33.10
N ALA A 75 -13.56 37.41 -32.69
CA ALA A 75 -12.16 37.43 -33.11
C ALA A 75 -11.36 36.23 -32.58
N ARG A 76 -11.70 35.72 -31.38
CA ARG A 76 -11.06 34.53 -30.78
C ARG A 76 -11.55 33.24 -31.43
N ALA A 77 -12.84 33.15 -31.75
CA ALA A 77 -13.44 32.03 -32.48
C ALA A 77 -12.87 31.90 -33.90
N THR A 78 -12.76 33.00 -34.65
CA THR A 78 -12.18 32.99 -36.01
C THR A 78 -10.68 32.67 -36.02
N ARG A 79 -9.90 33.11 -35.01
CA ARG A 79 -8.50 32.66 -34.85
C ARG A 79 -8.41 31.16 -34.55
N ARG A 80 -9.29 30.62 -33.71
CA ARG A 80 -9.34 29.18 -33.37
C ARG A 80 -9.71 28.32 -34.58
N ALA A 81 -10.68 28.76 -35.38
CA ALA A 81 -11.06 28.11 -36.64
C ALA A 81 -9.89 28.07 -37.64
N ARG A 82 -9.20 29.21 -37.87
CA ARG A 82 -8.00 29.26 -38.74
C ARG A 82 -6.85 28.40 -38.21
N ALA A 83 -6.70 28.24 -36.90
CA ALA A 83 -5.69 27.36 -36.31
C ALA A 83 -6.02 25.87 -36.56
N VAL A 84 -7.29 25.47 -36.40
CA VAL A 84 -7.75 24.10 -36.70
C VAL A 84 -7.62 23.77 -38.19
N ASP A 85 -7.96 24.70 -39.08
CA ASP A 85 -7.83 24.50 -40.53
C ASP A 85 -6.35 24.39 -40.97
N LYS A 86 -5.46 25.20 -40.39
CA LYS A 86 -4.01 25.10 -40.60
C LYS A 86 -3.42 23.80 -40.06
N ALA A 87 -3.90 23.31 -38.90
CA ALA A 87 -3.52 22.01 -38.35
C ALA A 87 -4.01 20.85 -39.24
N THR A 88 -5.25 20.91 -39.72
CA THR A 88 -5.85 19.90 -40.60
C THR A 88 -5.14 19.85 -41.96
N THR A 89 -4.77 21.00 -42.52
CA THR A 89 -3.97 21.10 -43.75
C THR A 89 -2.54 20.55 -43.55
N THR A 90 -1.94 20.78 -42.38
CA THR A 90 -0.64 20.22 -42.02
C THR A 90 -0.70 18.69 -41.88
N LEU A 91 -1.74 18.15 -41.21
CA LEU A 91 -2.00 16.72 -41.11
C LEU A 91 -2.21 16.07 -42.48
N ARG A 92 -3.01 16.68 -43.38
CA ARG A 92 -3.18 16.20 -44.76
C ARG A 92 -1.86 16.16 -45.52
N ARG A 93 -0.99 17.17 -45.37
CA ARG A 93 0.38 17.14 -45.94
C ARG A 93 1.23 16.02 -45.36
N CYS A 94 1.19 15.78 -44.05
CA CYS A 94 1.91 14.66 -43.43
C CYS A 94 1.41 13.31 -43.95
N VAL A 95 0.10 13.10 -44.12
CA VAL A 95 -0.46 11.85 -44.66
C VAL A 95 -0.05 11.62 -46.12
N VAL A 96 0.00 12.67 -46.95
CA VAL A 96 0.50 12.57 -48.34
C VAL A 96 2.00 12.25 -48.37
N VAL A 97 2.81 12.84 -47.49
CA VAL A 97 4.26 12.55 -47.40
C VAL A 97 4.54 11.15 -46.85
N LEU A 98 3.66 10.60 -45.99
CA LEU A 98 3.78 9.22 -45.51
C LEU A 98 3.45 8.22 -46.62
N ARG A 99 2.34 8.40 -47.36
CA ARG A 99 2.04 7.55 -48.52
C ARG A 99 3.12 7.58 -49.59
N ALA A 100 3.65 8.76 -49.91
CA ALA A 100 4.75 8.90 -50.87
C ALA A 100 6.07 8.28 -50.39
N ARG A 101 6.22 8.00 -49.07
CA ARG A 101 7.35 7.24 -48.53
C ARG A 101 7.11 5.74 -48.57
N ASP A 102 5.90 5.28 -48.23
CA ASP A 102 5.55 3.87 -48.37
C ASP A 102 5.72 3.41 -49.84
N ASP A 103 5.32 4.25 -50.80
CA ASP A 103 5.50 4.03 -52.25
C ASP A 103 6.99 4.09 -52.71
N GLU A 104 7.89 4.77 -51.98
CA GLU A 104 9.34 4.79 -52.28
C GLU A 104 10.10 3.64 -51.60
N ASP A 105 9.74 3.29 -50.35
CA ASP A 105 10.36 2.20 -49.61
C ASP A 105 10.06 0.83 -50.28
N GLU A 106 8.83 0.61 -50.77
CA GLU A 106 8.47 -0.59 -51.56
C GLU A 106 9.23 -0.64 -52.91
N ARG A 107 9.69 0.51 -53.42
CA ARG A 107 10.54 0.61 -54.63
C ARG A 107 12.04 0.51 -54.33
N ALA A 108 12.47 0.73 -53.09
CA ALA A 108 13.86 0.68 -52.68
C ALA A 108 14.35 -0.76 -52.42
N GLU A 109 13.49 -1.65 -51.91
CA GLU A 109 13.86 -3.05 -51.64
C GLU A 109 14.23 -3.87 -52.91
N THR A 110 13.88 -3.37 -54.11
CA THR A 110 14.22 -4.04 -55.38
C THR A 110 15.51 -3.54 -56.05
N LYS A 111 16.32 -2.70 -55.38
CA LYS A 111 17.51 -2.09 -56.01
C LYS A 111 18.78 -2.07 -55.16
N THR A 112 19.01 -3.10 -54.37
CA THR A 112 20.23 -3.27 -53.56
C THR A 112 21.41 -3.84 -54.35
N GLU A 113 21.87 -3.15 -55.40
CA GLU A 113 23.20 -3.42 -55.96
C GLU A 113 23.85 -2.16 -56.57
N ARG A 114 25.08 -1.86 -56.11
CA ARG A 114 25.98 -0.76 -56.53
C ARG A 114 25.51 0.68 -56.25
N ALA A 115 26.16 1.32 -55.27
CA ALA A 115 27.11 2.42 -55.56
C ALA A 115 27.75 3.03 -54.29
N VAL A 116 29.09 3.12 -54.32
CA VAL A 116 29.94 4.25 -53.90
C VAL A 116 29.75 4.89 -52.51
N VAL A 117 30.83 4.82 -51.72
CA VAL A 117 31.06 5.64 -50.52
C VAL A 117 31.17 7.12 -50.92
N VAL A 118 30.23 7.94 -50.47
CA VAL A 118 30.40 9.39 -50.35
C VAL A 118 30.51 9.71 -48.86
N VAL A 119 31.65 10.29 -48.45
CA VAL A 119 31.84 10.78 -47.09
C VAL A 119 31.16 12.14 -46.99
N ASP A 120 29.93 12.16 -46.51
CA ASP A 120 29.16 13.40 -46.31
C ASP A 120 29.21 13.86 -44.84
N ALA A 121 29.06 15.17 -44.63
CA ALA A 121 29.45 15.83 -43.38
C ALA A 121 28.61 15.41 -42.16
N ALA A 122 29.25 15.39 -40.98
CA ALA A 122 28.61 14.99 -39.74
C ALA A 122 27.38 15.87 -39.39
N PRO A 123 26.22 15.27 -39.04
CA PRO A 123 25.00 16.03 -38.78
C PRO A 123 25.15 16.96 -37.57
N SER A 124 24.66 18.19 -37.70
CA SER A 124 24.70 19.20 -36.64
C SER A 124 23.92 18.75 -35.40
N ARG A 125 24.33 19.19 -34.19
CA ARG A 125 23.67 18.80 -32.93
C ARG A 125 22.15 19.01 -32.95
N SER A 126 21.67 20.12 -33.53
CA SER A 126 20.24 20.42 -33.66
C SER A 126 19.49 19.44 -34.57
N SER A 127 20.13 18.91 -35.63
CA SER A 127 19.54 17.88 -36.49
C SER A 127 19.45 16.52 -35.79
N LEU A 128 20.47 16.16 -35.00
CA LEU A 128 20.48 14.98 -34.12
C LEU A 128 19.42 15.06 -33.01
N GLU A 129 19.23 16.23 -32.40
CA GLU A 129 18.18 16.47 -31.41
C GLU A 129 16.79 16.42 -32.04
N ALA A 130 16.59 17.01 -33.23
CA ALA A 130 15.33 16.90 -33.97
C ALA A 130 15.01 15.46 -34.39
N ALA A 131 16.02 14.65 -34.77
CA ALA A 131 15.84 13.24 -35.05
C ALA A 131 15.48 12.44 -33.79
N ARG A 132 16.16 12.69 -32.66
CA ARG A 132 15.84 12.08 -31.36
C ARG A 132 14.45 12.47 -30.85
N ALA A 133 14.03 13.71 -31.03
CA ALA A 133 12.68 14.17 -30.69
C ALA A 133 11.61 13.45 -31.52
N ARG A 134 11.81 13.30 -32.84
CA ARG A 134 10.92 12.52 -33.72
C ARG A 134 10.88 11.05 -33.31
N ALA A 135 12.02 10.44 -32.99
CA ALA A 135 12.08 9.06 -32.51
C ALA A 135 11.31 8.86 -31.18
N ARG A 136 11.37 9.82 -30.25
CA ARG A 136 10.55 9.79 -29.01
C ARG A 136 9.06 9.87 -29.30
N VAL A 137 8.64 10.75 -30.21
CA VAL A 137 7.21 10.88 -30.61
C VAL A 137 6.73 9.60 -31.32
N VAL A 138 7.51 9.02 -32.21
CA VAL A 138 7.17 7.75 -32.89
C VAL A 138 7.13 6.57 -31.90
N SER A 139 8.02 6.53 -30.91
CA SER A 139 7.97 5.56 -29.81
C SER A 139 6.69 5.71 -28.98
N SER A 140 6.37 6.92 -28.55
CA SER A 140 5.13 7.24 -27.82
C SER A 140 3.87 6.87 -28.62
N MET A 141 3.84 7.12 -29.93
CA MET A 141 2.73 6.74 -30.80
C MET A 141 2.65 5.22 -31.05
N ARG A 142 3.76 4.49 -31.07
CA ARG A 142 3.74 3.01 -31.09
C ARG A 142 3.24 2.43 -29.76
N GLY A 143 3.52 3.07 -28.63
CA GLY A 143 2.98 2.69 -27.32
C GLY A 143 1.46 2.88 -27.23
N ALA A 144 0.92 3.96 -27.79
CA ALA A 144 -0.52 4.26 -27.78
C ALA A 144 -1.37 3.36 -28.71
N GLY A 145 -0.73 2.55 -29.58
CA GLY A 145 -1.40 1.80 -30.66
C GLY A 145 -1.82 0.36 -30.33
N LYS A 146 -1.53 -0.15 -29.12
CA LYS A 146 -1.97 -1.48 -28.68
C LYS A 146 -2.70 -1.38 -27.35
N ALA A 147 -4.03 -1.39 -27.42
CA ALA A 147 -4.84 -1.89 -26.32
C ALA A 147 -4.67 -3.43 -26.25
N THR A 148 -3.54 -3.89 -25.71
CA THR A 148 -3.42 -5.26 -25.21
C THR A 148 -4.51 -5.48 -24.18
N SER A 149 -5.08 -6.69 -24.12
CA SER A 149 -6.07 -6.95 -23.08
C SER A 149 -5.40 -6.86 -21.72
N THR A 150 -6.12 -6.42 -20.69
CA THR A 150 -5.59 -6.35 -19.30
C THR A 150 -5.10 -7.71 -18.78
N LEU A 151 -5.54 -8.80 -19.41
CA LEU A 151 -5.11 -10.17 -19.13
C LEU A 151 -3.79 -10.55 -19.83
N ASP A 152 -3.44 -9.90 -20.94
CA ASP A 152 -2.16 -10.14 -21.62
C ASP A 152 -1.02 -9.47 -20.85
N ASP A 153 -1.20 -8.21 -20.42
CA ASP A 153 -0.29 -7.50 -19.49
C ASP A 153 -0.06 -8.30 -18.19
N TYR A 154 -1.13 -8.87 -17.61
CA TYR A 154 -1.03 -9.74 -16.44
C TYR A 154 -0.34 -11.10 -16.71
N ARG A 155 -0.21 -11.54 -17.96
CA ARG A 155 0.52 -12.78 -18.32
C ARG A 155 2.00 -12.53 -18.61
N GLU A 156 2.39 -11.29 -18.88
CA GLU A 156 3.77 -10.96 -19.22
C GLU A 156 4.74 -11.35 -18.11
N ARG A 157 5.93 -11.81 -18.53
CA ARG A 157 7.07 -12.10 -17.65
C ARG A 157 7.83 -10.82 -17.38
N TRP A 158 8.46 -10.73 -16.22
CA TRP A 158 9.25 -9.57 -15.85
C TRP A 158 10.73 -9.96 -15.76
N ASP A 159 11.60 -9.14 -16.32
CA ASP A 159 13.05 -9.39 -16.25
C ASP A 159 13.69 -8.63 -15.09
N VAL A 160 13.86 -9.35 -13.98
CA VAL A 160 14.63 -8.90 -12.81
C VAL A 160 16.14 -8.88 -13.11
N PRO A 161 16.90 -7.88 -12.62
CA PRO A 161 18.32 -7.73 -12.95
C PRO A 161 19.25 -8.74 -12.27
N TRP A 162 18.76 -9.53 -11.29
CA TRP A 162 19.53 -10.57 -10.61
C TRP A 162 19.35 -11.96 -11.26
N GLY A 163 20.32 -12.85 -10.99
CA GLY A 163 20.38 -14.20 -11.56
C GLY A 163 19.73 -15.28 -10.69
N GLY A 164 19.57 -16.48 -11.24
CA GLY A 164 18.98 -17.63 -10.53
C GLY A 164 19.68 -18.02 -9.23
N GLY A 165 21.01 -17.88 -9.19
CA GLY A 165 21.80 -18.07 -7.96
C GLY A 165 21.39 -17.11 -6.84
N THR A 166 21.18 -15.82 -7.15
CA THR A 166 20.70 -14.82 -6.19
C THR A 166 19.30 -15.15 -5.67
N VAL A 167 18.42 -15.68 -6.52
CA VAL A 167 17.05 -16.07 -6.12
C VAL A 167 17.07 -17.29 -5.20
N ALA A 168 17.80 -18.34 -5.58
CA ALA A 168 17.93 -19.54 -4.76
C ALA A 168 18.60 -19.23 -3.41
N LEU A 169 19.70 -18.46 -3.42
CA LEU A 169 20.36 -18.00 -2.21
C LEU A 169 19.42 -17.14 -1.36
N GLY A 170 18.65 -16.24 -1.96
CA GLY A 170 17.73 -15.36 -1.24
C GLY A 170 16.60 -16.11 -0.54
N ILE A 171 15.97 -17.08 -1.22
CA ILE A 171 14.91 -17.90 -0.61
C ILE A 171 15.48 -18.74 0.55
N VAL A 172 16.63 -19.40 0.34
CA VAL A 172 17.26 -20.25 1.37
C VAL A 172 17.77 -19.41 2.55
N ALA A 173 18.51 -18.34 2.29
CA ALA A 173 19.06 -17.48 3.34
C ALA A 173 17.94 -16.77 4.11
N TRP A 174 16.85 -16.35 3.45
CA TRP A 174 15.70 -15.78 4.14
C TRP A 174 15.06 -16.81 5.07
N GLY A 175 14.70 -18.00 4.55
CA GLY A 175 14.08 -19.05 5.37
C GLY A 175 14.96 -19.49 6.56
N VAL A 176 16.27 -19.62 6.35
CA VAL A 176 17.24 -19.89 7.42
C VAL A 176 17.32 -18.74 8.42
N SER A 177 17.27 -17.47 7.98
CA SER A 177 17.33 -16.31 8.87
C SER A 177 16.04 -16.13 9.69
N PHE A 178 14.88 -16.35 9.08
CA PHE A 178 13.56 -16.25 9.71
C PHE A 178 13.45 -17.30 10.83
N ILE A 179 13.55 -18.59 10.46
CA ILE A 179 13.55 -19.70 11.43
C ILE A 179 14.69 -19.54 12.45
N GLY A 180 15.87 -19.10 12.02
CA GLY A 180 17.03 -18.91 12.88
C GLY A 180 16.85 -17.81 13.95
N VAL A 181 16.14 -16.73 13.66
CA VAL A 181 15.87 -15.67 14.63
C VAL A 181 14.81 -16.11 15.64
N ALA A 182 13.62 -16.53 15.19
CA ALA A 182 12.53 -16.89 16.08
C ALA A 182 12.73 -18.22 16.82
N ALA A 183 13.19 -19.29 16.14
CA ALA A 183 13.25 -20.63 16.72
C ALA A 183 14.60 -20.95 17.41
N ILE A 184 15.65 -20.17 17.18
CA ILE A 184 16.99 -20.43 17.73
C ILE A 184 17.53 -19.25 18.53
N ALA A 185 17.74 -18.09 17.90
CA ALA A 185 18.49 -16.98 18.52
C ALA A 185 17.79 -16.41 19.77
N PHE A 186 16.49 -16.10 19.68
CA PHE A 186 15.73 -15.58 20.82
C PHE A 186 15.51 -16.63 21.93
N PRO A 187 15.06 -17.87 21.64
CA PRO A 187 14.95 -18.92 22.67
C PRO A 187 16.28 -19.20 23.38
N LEU A 188 17.40 -19.23 22.64
CA LEU A 188 18.73 -19.39 23.24
C LEU A 188 19.10 -18.20 24.13
N ALA A 189 18.83 -16.96 23.70
CA ALA A 189 19.08 -15.77 24.51
C ALA A 189 18.26 -15.77 25.81
N MET A 190 17.00 -16.17 25.76
CA MET A 190 16.14 -16.32 26.95
C MET A 190 16.64 -17.42 27.90
N ALA A 191 17.08 -18.56 27.35
CA ALA A 191 17.68 -19.63 28.13
C ALA A 191 18.97 -19.21 28.85
N GLN A 192 19.82 -18.37 28.24
CA GLN A 192 21.01 -17.80 28.91
C GLN A 192 20.64 -16.84 30.07
N LEU A 193 19.47 -16.21 30.01
CA LEU A 193 18.92 -15.39 31.09
C LEU A 193 18.17 -16.21 32.15
N GLY A 194 18.03 -17.52 31.97
CA GLY A 194 17.23 -18.40 32.84
C GLY A 194 15.72 -18.17 32.72
N VAL A 195 15.26 -17.52 31.66
CA VAL A 195 13.85 -17.18 31.41
C VAL A 195 13.23 -18.16 30.43
N ASP A 196 12.04 -18.64 30.75
CA ASP A 196 11.22 -19.49 29.87
C ASP A 196 10.07 -18.65 29.26
N PRO A 197 10.11 -18.32 27.96
CA PRO A 197 9.06 -17.52 27.32
C PRO A 197 7.65 -18.12 27.41
N ALA A 198 7.53 -19.45 27.52
CA ALA A 198 6.23 -20.11 27.65
C ALA A 198 5.61 -19.98 29.06
N LYS A 199 6.37 -19.45 30.03
CA LYS A 199 5.91 -19.16 31.40
C LYS A 199 5.77 -17.67 31.70
N MET A 200 5.99 -16.80 30.71
CA MET A 200 5.73 -15.37 30.82
C MET A 200 4.22 -15.10 30.98
N ASP A 201 3.86 -13.97 31.59
CA ASP A 201 2.50 -13.46 31.46
C ASP A 201 2.23 -12.93 30.04
N ALA A 202 0.97 -12.70 29.70
CA ALA A 202 0.56 -12.27 28.36
C ALA A 202 1.13 -10.89 27.94
N ASN A 203 1.56 -10.03 28.89
CA ASN A 203 2.21 -8.77 28.54
C ASN A 203 3.67 -9.01 28.14
N ALA A 204 4.42 -9.70 28.99
CA ALA A 204 5.82 -10.05 28.71
C ALA A 204 5.95 -10.96 27.47
N GLN A 205 5.01 -11.87 27.24
CA GLN A 205 4.99 -12.72 26.05
C GLN A 205 4.72 -11.91 24.76
N ALA A 206 3.84 -10.90 24.79
CA ALA A 206 3.62 -10.03 23.65
C ALA A 206 4.77 -9.05 23.40
N GLU A 207 5.43 -8.55 24.45
CA GLU A 207 6.68 -7.78 24.33
C GLU A 207 7.81 -8.64 23.72
N TYR A 208 7.92 -9.90 24.13
CA TYR A 208 8.85 -10.87 23.55
C TYR A 208 8.58 -11.10 22.06
N LEU A 209 7.34 -11.37 21.66
CA LEU A 209 6.97 -11.54 20.24
C LEU A 209 7.20 -10.27 19.42
N LEU A 210 6.93 -9.08 19.99
CA LEU A 210 7.23 -7.81 19.33
C LEU A 210 8.75 -7.63 19.11
N ALA A 211 9.58 -8.04 20.07
CA ALA A 211 11.03 -7.99 19.94
C ALA A 211 11.55 -9.00 18.88
N VAL A 212 11.01 -10.23 18.85
CA VAL A 212 11.30 -11.24 17.82
C VAL A 212 10.94 -10.69 16.44
N GLN A 213 9.70 -10.24 16.24
CA GLN A 213 9.22 -9.71 14.96
C GLN A 213 10.04 -8.51 14.49
N CYS A 214 10.41 -7.58 15.40
CA CYS A 214 11.29 -6.47 15.06
C CYS A 214 12.65 -6.97 14.53
N ALA A 215 13.25 -7.95 15.18
CA ALA A 215 14.53 -8.52 14.76
C ALA A 215 14.42 -9.28 13.43
N GLU A 216 13.38 -10.10 13.24
CA GLU A 216 13.12 -10.81 11.97
C GLU A 216 12.91 -9.84 10.81
N THR A 217 12.16 -8.76 11.05
CA THR A 217 11.90 -7.70 10.08
C THR A 217 13.22 -7.02 9.68
N VAL A 218 14.04 -6.62 10.65
CA VAL A 218 15.35 -5.99 10.38
C VAL A 218 16.30 -6.93 9.65
N VAL A 219 16.46 -8.18 10.12
CA VAL A 219 17.37 -9.17 9.52
C VAL A 219 16.94 -9.53 8.10
N SER A 220 15.67 -9.85 7.88
CA SER A 220 15.15 -10.27 6.57
C SER A 220 15.20 -9.13 5.54
N LEU A 221 14.79 -7.91 5.91
CA LEU A 221 14.86 -6.76 5.01
C LEU A 221 16.32 -6.37 4.71
N SER A 222 17.22 -6.49 5.69
CA SER A 222 18.66 -6.27 5.48
C SER A 222 19.26 -7.31 4.52
N LEU A 223 18.82 -8.57 4.61
CA LEU A 223 19.23 -9.64 3.71
C LEU A 223 18.73 -9.41 2.27
N VAL A 224 17.44 -9.10 2.08
CA VAL A 224 16.88 -8.76 0.76
C VAL A 224 17.60 -7.54 0.18
N TYR A 225 17.84 -6.50 0.98
CA TYR A 225 18.62 -5.34 0.57
C TYR A 225 20.06 -5.71 0.19
N ALA A 226 20.76 -6.53 0.96
CA ALA A 226 22.12 -6.96 0.64
C ALA A 226 22.20 -7.76 -0.69
N LEU A 227 21.18 -8.58 -0.97
CA LEU A 227 21.10 -9.37 -2.21
C LEU A 227 20.74 -8.52 -3.44
N VAL A 228 19.90 -7.50 -3.28
CA VAL A 228 19.39 -6.68 -4.40
C VAL A 228 20.21 -5.41 -4.62
N SER A 229 20.86 -4.86 -3.58
CA SER A 229 21.66 -3.62 -3.66
C SER A 229 22.72 -3.58 -4.78
N PRO A 230 23.45 -4.65 -5.14
CA PRO A 230 24.38 -4.63 -6.28
C PRO A 230 23.70 -4.40 -7.64
N HIS A 231 22.37 -4.56 -7.71
CA HIS A 231 21.56 -4.37 -8.91
C HIS A 231 20.72 -3.09 -8.87
N MET A 232 20.75 -2.32 -7.78
CA MET A 232 19.81 -1.21 -7.55
C MET A 232 19.95 -0.05 -8.54
N ASP A 233 21.10 0.13 -9.18
CA ASP A 233 21.26 1.18 -10.21
C ASP A 233 20.51 0.82 -11.51
N VAL A 234 20.29 -0.47 -11.78
CA VAL A 234 19.42 -0.96 -12.87
C VAL A 234 17.95 -0.96 -12.45
N VAL A 235 17.66 -1.07 -11.15
CA VAL A 235 16.30 -0.94 -10.60
C VAL A 235 15.81 0.51 -10.61
N LYS A 236 16.70 1.49 -10.44
CA LYS A 236 16.38 2.93 -10.42
C LYS A 236 16.18 3.55 -11.81
N ASP A 237 16.47 2.82 -12.90
CA ASP A 237 16.10 3.27 -14.24
C ASP A 237 14.56 3.33 -14.34
N GLU A 238 14.01 4.46 -14.78
CA GLU A 238 12.63 4.93 -14.51
C GLU A 238 11.51 4.06 -15.10
N SER A 239 11.84 2.90 -15.69
CA SER A 239 10.94 1.97 -16.37
C SER A 239 10.61 0.69 -15.59
N LYS A 240 11.21 0.43 -14.41
CA LYS A 240 11.01 -0.82 -13.67
C LYS A 240 10.54 -0.60 -12.22
N ASP A 241 9.23 -0.75 -11.98
CA ASP A 241 8.54 -0.58 -10.68
C ASP A 241 8.87 -1.69 -9.62
N TRP A 242 10.14 -1.96 -9.32
CA TRP A 242 10.53 -2.94 -8.27
C TRP A 242 10.57 -2.29 -6.88
N PHE A 243 10.08 -3.03 -5.86
CA PHE A 243 10.04 -2.57 -4.46
C PHE A 243 9.42 -1.17 -4.24
N LYS A 244 8.52 -0.75 -5.13
CA LYS A 244 7.94 0.59 -5.12
C LYS A 244 6.95 0.77 -3.96
N PHE A 245 7.17 1.83 -3.18
CA PHE A 245 6.24 2.37 -2.17
C PHE A 245 5.81 3.76 -2.65
N ASP A 246 4.70 3.83 -3.37
CA ASP A 246 4.23 5.08 -3.98
C ASP A 246 2.86 5.45 -3.42
N PHE A 247 2.83 6.45 -2.55
CA PHE A 247 1.61 6.94 -1.91
C PHE A 247 0.74 7.81 -2.84
N SER A 248 1.29 8.22 -3.99
CA SER A 248 0.64 9.12 -4.95
C SER A 248 -0.62 8.50 -5.54
N ASP A 249 -1.56 9.37 -5.92
CA ASP A 249 -2.80 9.05 -6.66
C ASP A 249 -3.48 7.72 -6.24
N PRO A 250 -3.87 7.55 -4.96
CA PRO A 250 -4.36 6.28 -4.39
C PRO A 250 -5.57 5.66 -5.11
N PHE A 251 -6.33 6.47 -5.84
CA PHE A 251 -7.52 6.05 -6.58
C PHE A 251 -7.39 6.19 -8.10
N GLU A 252 -6.17 6.36 -8.62
CA GLU A 252 -5.83 6.39 -10.04
C GLU A 252 -6.46 5.20 -10.79
N ARG A 253 -6.92 5.44 -12.03
CA ARG A 253 -7.80 4.53 -12.76
C ARG A 253 -7.15 3.21 -13.13
N GLU A 254 -5.87 3.19 -13.46
CA GLU A 254 -5.18 2.00 -13.99
C GLU A 254 -4.42 1.20 -12.93
N ARG A 255 -3.76 1.83 -11.96
CA ARG A 255 -2.87 1.21 -10.96
C ARG A 255 -3.04 1.74 -9.53
N GLY A 256 -3.94 2.72 -9.28
CA GLY A 256 -4.17 3.33 -7.96
C GLY A 256 -4.25 2.32 -6.80
N TRP A 257 -3.29 2.45 -5.87
CA TRP A 257 -2.97 1.40 -4.89
C TRP A 257 -4.08 1.15 -3.87
N ALA A 258 -4.71 2.20 -3.34
CA ALA A 258 -5.77 2.07 -2.34
C ALA A 258 -7.05 1.50 -2.97
N LYS A 259 -7.37 1.89 -4.21
CA LYS A 259 -8.51 1.33 -4.96
C LYS A 259 -8.37 -0.18 -5.15
N TYR A 260 -7.21 -0.65 -5.61
CA TYR A 260 -6.97 -2.09 -5.76
C TYR A 260 -6.83 -2.81 -4.41
N GLY A 261 -6.36 -2.12 -3.36
CA GLY A 261 -6.36 -2.66 -2.01
C GLY A 261 -7.77 -2.89 -1.46
N LEU A 262 -8.69 -1.93 -1.61
CA LEU A 262 -10.09 -2.08 -1.19
C LEU A 262 -10.83 -3.14 -2.01
N ILE A 263 -10.63 -3.18 -3.34
CA ILE A 263 -11.18 -4.24 -4.21
C ILE A 263 -10.62 -5.60 -3.82
N GLY A 264 -9.30 -5.68 -3.57
CA GLY A 264 -8.63 -6.90 -3.14
C GLY A 264 -9.18 -7.42 -1.81
N TYR A 265 -9.30 -6.55 -0.80
CA TYR A 265 -9.88 -6.90 0.51
C TYR A 265 -11.32 -7.43 0.39
N GLY A 266 -12.17 -6.78 -0.41
CA GLY A 266 -13.52 -7.28 -0.70
C GLY A 266 -13.50 -8.62 -1.46
N THR A 267 -12.54 -8.81 -2.37
CA THR A 267 -12.34 -10.06 -3.12
C THR A 267 -11.89 -11.19 -2.20
N THR A 268 -11.08 -10.92 -1.17
CA THR A 268 -10.64 -11.93 -0.18
C THR A 268 -11.84 -12.64 0.48
N PHE A 269 -12.86 -11.90 0.93
CA PHE A 269 -14.06 -12.52 1.51
C PHE A 269 -14.79 -13.43 0.51
N LEU A 270 -14.96 -12.98 -0.73
CA LEU A 270 -15.62 -13.77 -1.78
C LEU A 270 -14.81 -15.02 -2.14
N ALA A 271 -13.48 -14.88 -2.24
CA ALA A 271 -12.57 -15.98 -2.59
C ALA A 271 -12.52 -17.04 -1.48
N LEU A 272 -12.46 -16.63 -0.20
CA LEU A 272 -12.46 -17.55 0.94
C LEU A 272 -13.83 -18.20 1.15
N ALA A 273 -14.94 -17.47 1.00
CA ALA A 273 -16.29 -18.05 1.05
C ALA A 273 -16.50 -19.09 -0.08
N ALA A 274 -16.03 -18.79 -1.29
CA ALA A 274 -16.06 -19.75 -2.41
C ALA A 274 -15.15 -20.96 -2.16
N THR A 275 -13.99 -20.75 -1.54
CA THR A 275 -13.06 -21.83 -1.17
C THR A 275 -13.67 -22.76 -0.13
N GLY A 276 -14.22 -22.22 0.97
CA GLY A 276 -14.91 -23.01 1.98
C GLY A 276 -16.10 -23.79 1.43
N PHE A 277 -16.89 -23.20 0.52
CA PHE A 277 -17.96 -23.91 -0.19
C PHE A 277 -17.43 -25.06 -1.07
N VAL A 278 -16.33 -24.85 -1.80
CA VAL A 278 -15.72 -25.91 -2.62
C VAL A 278 -15.18 -27.05 -1.76
N LEU A 279 -14.56 -26.75 -0.61
CA LEU A 279 -14.07 -27.76 0.33
C LEU A 279 -15.23 -28.56 0.96
N ASP A 280 -16.28 -27.89 1.42
CA ASP A 280 -17.50 -28.51 1.97
C ASP A 280 -18.18 -29.45 0.95
N VAL A 281 -18.31 -29.02 -0.31
CA VAL A 281 -18.86 -29.86 -1.39
C VAL A 281 -17.94 -31.05 -1.70
N ALA A 282 -16.62 -30.84 -1.73
CA ALA A 282 -15.65 -31.90 -2.00
C ALA A 282 -15.66 -32.97 -0.89
N GLU A 283 -15.75 -32.57 0.38
CA GLU A 283 -15.82 -33.48 1.51
C GLU A 283 -17.13 -34.28 1.54
N LYS A 284 -18.26 -33.62 1.32
CA LYS A 284 -19.57 -34.30 1.21
C LYS A 284 -19.59 -35.30 0.06
N ALA A 285 -18.93 -34.99 -1.06
CA ALA A 285 -18.77 -35.92 -2.18
C ALA A 285 -17.84 -37.10 -1.87
N GLN A 286 -16.89 -36.95 -0.95
CA GLN A 286 -16.02 -38.03 -0.45
C GLN A 286 -16.65 -38.83 0.70
N GLY A 287 -17.83 -38.43 1.18
CA GLY A 287 -18.66 -39.19 2.12
C GLY A 287 -18.16 -39.19 3.58
N GLY A 288 -17.33 -38.22 3.98
CA GLY A 288 -16.65 -38.27 5.27
C GLY A 288 -16.56 -36.93 6.00
N GLN A 289 -17.51 -36.67 6.89
CA GLN A 289 -17.49 -35.57 7.89
C GLN A 289 -16.24 -35.58 8.81
N GLN A 290 -15.52 -36.71 8.83
CA GLN A 290 -14.29 -36.92 9.60
C GLN A 290 -13.09 -36.12 9.08
N ALA A 291 -13.13 -35.60 7.85
CA ALA A 291 -12.02 -34.84 7.29
C ALA A 291 -12.00 -33.39 7.82
N ILE A 292 -13.14 -32.70 7.91
CA ILE A 292 -13.30 -31.41 8.58
C ILE A 292 -12.94 -31.52 10.07
N GLU A 293 -13.44 -32.55 10.78
CA GLU A 293 -13.11 -32.75 12.21
C GLU A 293 -11.60 -32.87 12.40
N LYS A 294 -10.93 -33.72 11.62
CA LYS A 294 -9.48 -33.92 11.70
C LYS A 294 -8.67 -32.72 11.22
N ALA A 295 -9.20 -31.91 10.31
CA ALA A 295 -8.57 -30.64 9.90
C ALA A 295 -8.68 -29.58 11.01
N SER A 296 -9.82 -29.51 11.70
CA SER A 296 -10.06 -28.59 12.82
C SER A 296 -9.07 -28.80 13.98
N GLU A 297 -8.69 -30.05 14.26
CA GLU A 297 -7.67 -30.40 15.27
C GLU A 297 -6.23 -29.94 14.93
N GLN A 298 -5.95 -29.61 13.66
CA GLN A 298 -4.61 -29.16 13.25
C GLN A 298 -4.34 -27.73 13.74
N VAL A 299 -3.06 -27.35 13.88
CA VAL A 299 -2.70 -25.98 14.29
C VAL A 299 -3.06 -24.97 13.20
N GLY A 300 -3.77 -23.90 13.61
CA GLY A 300 -4.04 -22.71 12.81
C GLY A 300 -3.18 -21.51 13.23
N THR A 301 -3.13 -20.49 12.37
CA THR A 301 -2.34 -19.27 12.54
C THR A 301 -2.78 -18.49 13.77
N ILE A 302 -4.09 -18.44 14.03
CA ILE A 302 -4.65 -17.70 15.15
C ILE A 302 -4.35 -18.34 16.51
N ASP A 303 -4.15 -19.66 16.56
CA ASP A 303 -3.90 -20.39 17.81
C ASP A 303 -2.64 -19.86 18.52
N GLY A 304 -1.63 -19.46 17.76
CA GLY A 304 -0.36 -18.91 18.27
C GLY A 304 -0.49 -17.55 18.95
N VAL A 305 -1.56 -16.80 18.68
CA VAL A 305 -1.84 -15.48 19.29
C VAL A 305 -3.08 -15.45 20.18
N LEU A 306 -3.94 -16.48 20.11
CA LEU A 306 -5.20 -16.55 20.85
C LEU A 306 -5.06 -16.30 22.37
N PRO A 307 -4.07 -16.86 23.10
CA PRO A 307 -3.89 -16.58 24.53
C PRO A 307 -3.61 -15.10 24.84
N LEU A 308 -3.00 -14.38 23.90
CA LEU A 308 -2.66 -12.96 24.04
C LEU A 308 -3.88 -12.07 23.75
N ILE A 309 -4.67 -12.44 22.73
CA ILE A 309 -5.93 -11.76 22.38
C ILE A 309 -6.95 -11.86 23.53
N SER A 310 -6.99 -13.03 24.18
CA SER A 310 -7.85 -13.31 25.34
C SER A 310 -7.47 -12.54 26.62
N SER A 311 -6.36 -11.79 26.61
CA SER A 311 -5.96 -11.00 27.77
C SER A 311 -6.75 -9.68 27.90
N ASP A 312 -7.04 -9.28 29.14
CA ASP A 312 -7.69 -8.01 29.45
C ASP A 312 -6.78 -6.79 29.26
N ASN A 313 -5.50 -6.99 28.95
CA ASN A 313 -4.52 -5.92 28.81
C ASN A 313 -4.54 -5.32 27.39
N ASN A 314 -4.94 -4.05 27.30
CA ASN A 314 -4.93 -3.30 26.03
C ASN A 314 -3.53 -3.14 25.43
N GLY A 315 -2.46 -3.15 26.25
CA GLY A 315 -1.08 -3.13 25.78
C GLY A 315 -0.70 -4.42 25.04
N THR A 316 -1.10 -5.58 25.57
CA THR A 316 -0.94 -6.88 24.92
C THR A 316 -1.65 -6.91 23.55
N LEU A 317 -2.91 -6.48 23.50
CA LEU A 317 -3.66 -6.42 22.23
C LEU A 317 -3.02 -5.48 21.20
N LEU A 318 -2.53 -4.31 21.65
CA LEU A 318 -1.83 -3.35 20.78
C LEU A 318 -0.50 -3.90 20.25
N ALA A 319 0.26 -4.61 21.08
CA ALA A 319 1.51 -5.28 20.68
C ALA A 319 1.24 -6.37 19.64
N VAL A 320 0.23 -7.23 19.86
CA VAL A 320 -0.17 -8.26 18.88
C VAL A 320 -0.63 -7.63 17.56
N LEU A 321 -1.48 -6.60 17.60
CA LEU A 321 -1.89 -5.85 16.39
C LEU A 321 -0.68 -5.24 15.65
N THR A 322 0.30 -4.72 16.37
CA THR A 322 1.52 -4.14 15.77
C THR A 322 2.36 -5.22 15.07
N VAL A 323 2.51 -6.39 15.70
CA VAL A 323 3.17 -7.56 15.10
C VAL A 323 2.41 -8.03 13.86
N THR A 324 1.16 -8.46 14.01
CA THR A 324 0.41 -9.18 12.97
C THR A 324 -0.09 -8.29 11.85
N SER A 325 -0.35 -7.01 12.12
CA SER A 325 -1.04 -6.12 11.16
C SER A 325 -0.15 -5.00 10.60
N VAL A 326 1.07 -4.83 11.12
CA VAL A 326 2.02 -3.82 10.60
C VAL A 326 3.36 -4.44 10.25
N LEU A 327 4.05 -5.06 11.22
CA LEU A 327 5.41 -5.55 11.00
C LEU A 327 5.45 -6.80 10.11
N ALA A 328 4.57 -7.77 10.35
CA ALA A 328 4.45 -8.98 9.53
C ALA A 328 4.08 -8.64 8.06
N PRO A 329 3.01 -7.87 7.75
CA PRO A 329 2.73 -7.42 6.38
C PRO A 329 3.86 -6.63 5.73
N LEU A 330 4.57 -5.76 6.48
CA LEU A 330 5.72 -5.02 5.97
C LEU A 330 6.85 -5.96 5.53
N LEU A 331 7.22 -6.90 6.41
CA LEU A 331 8.22 -7.95 6.14
C LEU A 331 7.80 -8.81 4.95
N GLU A 332 6.62 -9.40 5.04
CA GLU A 332 6.17 -10.48 4.16
C GLU A 332 5.86 -9.97 2.77
N GLU A 333 5.26 -8.79 2.59
CA GLU A 333 5.02 -8.29 1.23
C GLU A 333 6.32 -7.87 0.53
N VAL A 334 7.32 -7.34 1.26
CA VAL A 334 8.64 -7.07 0.65
C VAL A 334 9.31 -8.38 0.22
N VAL A 335 9.29 -9.42 1.06
CA VAL A 335 9.90 -10.72 0.73
C VAL A 335 9.11 -11.45 -0.35
N PHE A 336 7.82 -11.73 -0.13
CA PHE A 336 7.03 -12.58 -1.02
C PHE A 336 6.64 -11.88 -2.33
N ARG A 337 6.27 -10.60 -2.30
CA ARG A 337 5.78 -9.88 -3.50
C ARG A 337 6.92 -9.11 -4.17
N GLY A 338 7.68 -8.35 -3.38
CA GLY A 338 8.83 -7.58 -3.84
C GLY A 338 10.00 -8.42 -4.35
N PHE A 339 10.35 -9.52 -3.67
CA PHE A 339 11.49 -10.37 -4.04
C PHE A 339 11.10 -11.71 -4.69
N ILE A 340 10.34 -12.58 -4.01
CA ILE A 340 10.10 -13.97 -4.46
C ILE A 340 9.22 -14.00 -5.72
N LEU A 341 8.02 -13.42 -5.69
CA LEU A 341 7.12 -13.33 -6.85
C LEU A 341 7.82 -12.64 -8.02
N ALA A 342 8.38 -11.46 -7.79
CA ALA A 342 9.17 -10.72 -8.78
C ALA A 342 10.22 -11.61 -9.46
N SER A 343 11.01 -12.34 -8.68
CA SER A 343 12.03 -13.27 -9.16
C SER A 343 11.44 -14.41 -10.00
N LEU A 344 10.36 -15.04 -9.53
CA LEU A 344 9.74 -16.19 -10.18
C LEU A 344 9.21 -15.88 -11.59
N THR A 345 8.77 -14.63 -11.83
CA THR A 345 8.30 -14.21 -13.17
C THR A 345 9.39 -14.27 -14.26
N LYS A 346 10.67 -14.41 -13.89
CA LYS A 346 11.77 -14.64 -14.85
C LYS A 346 11.63 -16.00 -15.57
N TRP A 347 11.10 -17.01 -14.87
CA TRP A 347 10.96 -18.38 -15.40
C TRP A 347 9.51 -18.78 -15.68
N LEU A 348 8.57 -18.30 -14.85
CA LEU A 348 7.15 -18.60 -14.93
C LEU A 348 6.38 -17.42 -15.54
N PRO A 349 5.28 -17.66 -16.30
CA PRO A 349 4.33 -16.59 -16.56
C PRO A 349 3.75 -16.09 -15.23
N THR A 350 3.43 -14.80 -15.15
CA THR A 350 3.02 -14.14 -13.89
C THR A 350 1.91 -14.86 -13.09
N PRO A 351 0.84 -15.44 -13.69
CA PRO A 351 -0.14 -16.25 -12.95
C PRO A 351 0.47 -17.47 -12.24
N GLY A 352 1.44 -18.14 -12.88
CA GLY A 352 2.15 -19.29 -12.28
C GLY A 352 3.14 -18.86 -11.20
N ALA A 353 3.76 -17.69 -11.36
CA ALA A 353 4.61 -17.09 -10.33
C ALA A 353 3.77 -16.71 -9.10
N VAL A 354 2.59 -16.10 -9.28
CA VAL A 354 1.64 -15.78 -8.20
C VAL A 354 1.22 -17.04 -7.45
N LEU A 355 0.79 -18.10 -8.16
CA LEU A 355 0.42 -19.36 -7.52
C LEU A 355 1.58 -19.95 -6.70
N PHE A 356 2.79 -20.04 -7.27
CA PHE A 356 3.94 -20.64 -6.59
C PHE A 356 4.39 -19.80 -5.37
N SER A 357 4.42 -18.46 -5.47
CA SER A 357 4.71 -17.60 -4.31
C SER A 357 3.65 -17.72 -3.22
N SER A 358 2.39 -17.98 -3.59
CA SER A 358 1.28 -18.15 -2.63
C SER A 358 1.35 -19.48 -1.89
N VAL A 359 1.78 -20.55 -2.57
CA VAL A 359 2.08 -21.84 -1.93
C VAL A 359 3.25 -21.70 -0.95
N LEU A 360 4.33 -21.00 -1.32
CA LEU A 360 5.44 -20.73 -0.39
C LEU A 360 5.00 -19.89 0.81
N PHE A 361 4.11 -18.91 0.60
CA PHE A 361 3.53 -18.08 1.66
C PHE A 361 2.74 -18.91 2.68
N GLY A 362 1.82 -19.77 2.21
CA GLY A 362 1.07 -20.68 3.08
C GLY A 362 1.94 -21.69 3.81
N LEU A 363 2.98 -22.23 3.16
CA LEU A 363 3.94 -23.13 3.81
C LEU A 363 4.76 -22.45 4.92
N ALA A 364 5.14 -21.18 4.73
CA ALA A 364 5.96 -20.44 5.69
C ALA A 364 5.24 -20.12 7.02
N HIS A 365 3.91 -20.20 7.06
CA HIS A 365 3.11 -19.99 8.27
C HIS A 365 3.11 -21.20 9.21
N PHE A 366 3.50 -22.40 8.74
CA PHE A 366 3.43 -23.66 9.49
C PHE A 366 2.05 -23.97 10.11
N ALA A 367 0.98 -23.39 9.56
CA ALA A 367 -0.41 -23.52 9.99
C ALA A 367 -1.19 -24.42 9.00
N PRO A 368 -1.10 -25.77 9.11
CA PRO A 368 -1.73 -26.68 8.17
C PRO A 368 -3.27 -26.56 8.11
N ARG A 369 -3.93 -26.14 9.21
CA ARG A 369 -5.38 -25.87 9.23
C ARG A 369 -5.77 -24.79 8.20
N ASP A 370 -5.00 -23.71 8.15
CA ASP A 370 -5.32 -22.50 7.36
C ASP A 370 -4.61 -22.50 5.99
N PHE A 371 -3.96 -23.60 5.61
CA PHE A 371 -3.04 -23.63 4.46
C PHE A 371 -3.72 -23.21 3.15
N VAL A 372 -4.95 -23.68 2.91
CA VAL A 372 -5.67 -23.38 1.65
C VAL A 372 -6.10 -21.91 1.63
N GLU A 373 -6.57 -21.39 2.76
CA GLU A 373 -6.97 -20.00 2.97
C GLU A 373 -5.78 -19.06 2.79
N LEU A 374 -4.62 -19.40 3.33
CA LEU A 374 -3.37 -18.65 3.18
C LEU A 374 -2.87 -18.66 1.72
N VAL A 375 -3.04 -19.77 0.99
CA VAL A 375 -2.74 -19.80 -0.46
C VAL A 375 -3.72 -18.90 -1.23
N VAL A 376 -5.01 -18.90 -0.88
CA VAL A 376 -6.03 -18.07 -1.55
C VAL A 376 -5.83 -16.58 -1.28
N LEU A 377 -5.63 -16.19 -0.02
CA LEU A 377 -5.19 -14.84 0.36
C LEU A 377 -3.89 -14.48 -0.36
N GLY A 378 -2.94 -15.43 -0.38
CA GLY A 378 -1.66 -15.28 -1.04
C GLY A 378 -1.77 -14.91 -2.52
N MET A 379 -2.74 -15.53 -3.22
CA MET A 379 -3.05 -15.27 -4.63
C MET A 379 -3.69 -13.89 -4.84
N VAL A 380 -4.61 -13.47 -3.96
CA VAL A 380 -5.19 -12.11 -4.02
C VAL A 380 -4.11 -11.04 -3.84
N LEU A 381 -3.23 -11.22 -2.85
CA LEU A 381 -2.09 -10.35 -2.60
C LEU A 381 -1.13 -10.31 -3.81
N GLY A 382 -0.72 -11.47 -4.32
CA GLY A 382 0.16 -11.58 -5.50
C GLY A 382 -0.44 -10.98 -6.77
N PHE A 383 -1.73 -11.19 -7.04
CA PHE A 383 -2.45 -10.57 -8.14
C PHE A 383 -2.49 -9.04 -8.00
N SER A 384 -2.81 -8.53 -6.80
CA SER A 384 -2.91 -7.08 -6.57
C SER A 384 -1.56 -6.37 -6.75
N TYR A 385 -0.46 -7.00 -6.31
CA TYR A 385 0.90 -6.51 -6.57
C TYR A 385 1.24 -6.55 -8.06
N ALA A 386 1.00 -7.66 -8.74
CA ALA A 386 1.25 -7.79 -10.17
C ALA A 386 0.49 -6.74 -11.00
N ARG A 387 -0.73 -6.38 -10.58
CA ARG A 387 -1.58 -5.39 -11.25
C ARG A 387 -1.16 -3.93 -11.02
N THR A 388 -0.70 -3.60 -9.82
CA THR A 388 -0.38 -2.21 -9.40
C THR A 388 1.11 -1.87 -9.44
N ARG A 389 1.97 -2.88 -9.32
CA ARG A 389 3.42 -2.77 -9.08
C ARG A 389 3.79 -1.90 -7.88
N ASN A 390 2.93 -1.85 -6.87
CA ASN A 390 3.10 -1.04 -5.66
C ASN A 390 2.90 -1.93 -4.44
N LEU A 391 3.88 -1.96 -3.53
CA LEU A 391 3.84 -2.80 -2.32
C LEU A 391 2.77 -2.34 -1.32
N LEU A 392 2.34 -1.07 -1.38
CA LEU A 392 1.23 -0.57 -0.55
C LEU A 392 -0.10 -1.29 -0.83
N THR A 393 -0.32 -1.79 -2.05
CA THR A 393 -1.56 -2.49 -2.43
C THR A 393 -1.73 -3.81 -1.67
N PRO A 394 -0.81 -4.81 -1.74
CA PRO A 394 -0.94 -6.03 -0.96
C PRO A 394 -0.78 -5.76 0.54
N MET A 395 0.09 -4.83 0.97
CA MET A 395 0.23 -4.50 2.39
C MET A 395 -1.09 -4.02 2.98
N LEU A 396 -1.84 -3.15 2.29
CA LEU A 396 -3.16 -2.71 2.76
C LEU A 396 -4.13 -3.90 2.91
N ILE A 397 -4.20 -4.80 1.92
CA ILE A 397 -5.07 -5.99 1.98
C ILE A 397 -4.68 -6.90 3.16
N HIS A 398 -3.38 -7.17 3.32
CA HIS A 398 -2.85 -8.06 4.35
C HIS A 398 -3.03 -7.47 5.75
N SER A 399 -2.65 -6.20 5.96
CA SER A 399 -2.89 -5.47 7.21
C SER A 399 -4.38 -5.42 7.58
N MET A 400 -5.27 -5.17 6.62
CA MET A 400 -6.72 -5.16 6.85
C MET A 400 -7.26 -6.55 7.19
N TRP A 401 -6.78 -7.60 6.51
CA TRP A 401 -7.16 -8.99 6.80
C TRP A 401 -6.78 -9.39 8.23
N ASN A 402 -5.51 -9.21 8.59
CA ASN A 402 -5.01 -9.60 9.91
C ASN A 402 -5.66 -8.77 11.02
N SER A 403 -5.82 -7.45 10.82
CA SER A 403 -6.54 -6.59 11.77
C SER A 403 -8.00 -7.01 11.93
N GLY A 404 -8.68 -7.29 10.81
CA GLY A 404 -10.10 -7.66 10.80
C GLY A 404 -10.37 -8.95 11.56
N VAL A 405 -9.60 -10.00 11.27
CA VAL A 405 -9.69 -11.29 11.99
C VAL A 405 -9.41 -11.09 13.48
N LEU A 406 -8.30 -10.42 13.82
CA LEU A 406 -7.89 -10.25 15.22
C LEU A 406 -8.91 -9.43 16.04
N VAL A 407 -9.45 -8.35 15.46
CA VAL A 407 -10.44 -7.49 16.13
C VAL A 407 -11.79 -8.18 16.28
N VAL A 408 -12.25 -8.93 15.27
CA VAL A 408 -13.50 -9.72 15.37
C VAL A 408 -13.39 -10.77 16.47
N VAL A 409 -12.28 -11.51 16.52
CA VAL A 409 -12.03 -12.53 17.55
C VAL A 409 -11.90 -11.91 18.94
N ALA A 410 -11.15 -10.81 19.08
CA ALA A 410 -11.06 -10.06 20.34
C ALA A 410 -12.43 -9.56 20.83
N ALA A 411 -13.26 -9.06 19.93
CA ALA A 411 -14.61 -8.57 20.24
C ALA A 411 -15.56 -9.72 20.62
N ALA A 412 -15.46 -10.87 19.96
CA ALA A 412 -16.28 -12.05 20.26
C ALA A 412 -15.96 -12.67 21.63
N ILE A 413 -14.67 -12.74 21.97
CA ILE A 413 -14.21 -13.20 23.29
C ILE A 413 -14.70 -12.23 24.38
N LYS A 414 -14.45 -10.93 24.22
CA LYS A 414 -14.85 -9.90 25.21
C LYS A 414 -16.37 -9.70 25.29
N GLY A 415 -17.10 -10.02 24.22
CA GLY A 415 -18.56 -9.99 24.17
C GLY A 415 -19.24 -11.28 24.65
N GLY A 416 -18.50 -12.35 24.93
CA GLY A 416 -19.05 -13.62 25.41
C GLY A 416 -19.75 -14.48 24.35
N PHE A 417 -19.54 -14.22 23.05
CA PHE A 417 -20.14 -14.96 21.93
C PHE A 417 -19.11 -15.71 21.06
N ALA A 418 -17.89 -15.89 21.56
CA ALA A 418 -16.83 -16.62 20.86
C ALA A 418 -17.21 -18.07 20.50
N HIS A 419 -17.92 -18.77 21.39
CA HIS A 419 -18.49 -20.10 21.15
C HIS A 419 -19.49 -20.10 19.97
N GLU A 420 -20.33 -19.07 19.83
CA GLU A 420 -21.30 -18.96 18.73
C GLU A 420 -20.62 -18.78 17.36
N LEU A 421 -19.40 -18.24 17.34
CA LEU A 421 -18.55 -18.13 16.15
C LEU A 421 -17.62 -19.33 15.94
N GLY A 422 -17.68 -20.36 16.79
CA GLY A 422 -16.82 -21.55 16.69
C GLY A 422 -15.33 -21.27 16.91
N ILE A 423 -14.99 -20.22 17.68
CA ILE A 423 -13.59 -19.88 17.98
C ILE A 423 -13.00 -20.97 18.88
N PRO A 424 -11.88 -21.63 18.51
CA PRO A 424 -11.33 -22.73 19.28
C PRO A 424 -11.07 -22.37 20.75
N GLY A 425 -11.52 -23.24 21.67
CA GLY A 425 -11.28 -23.09 23.11
C GLY A 425 -12.30 -22.23 23.87
N PHE A 426 -13.41 -21.82 23.25
CA PHE A 426 -14.51 -21.06 23.87
C PHE A 426 -15.87 -21.77 23.73
#